data_AF-A0A0A2KI56-F1
#
_entry.id   AF-A0A0A2KI56-F1
#
_cell.length_a   1.000
_cell.length_b   1.000
_cell.length_c   1.000
_cell.angle_alpha   90.00
_cell.angle_beta   90.00
_cell.angle_gamma   90.00
#
_symmetry.space_group_name_H-M   'P 1'
#
loop_
_entity.id
_entity.type
_entity.pdbx_description
1 polymer ?
#
loop_
_entity_poly.entity_id
_entity_poly.type
_entity_poly.pdbx_seq_one_letter_code
_entity_poly.pdbx_strand_id
1 'polypeptide(L)'
;MACGAAQTMTQLIIFRALQGIGGSGIYSVVFIIIGKIGTVEKMPLYMGAMTSVFAIASLLGPILGGAIVDHTTWRWVFFLNGPGVALSLLILIPAIPNLGEKIIENEKLRRIDVIGGLLSLAWPILLIFALEEGGQAYSWKSSVIIGTLVGSGVGVFVFVFYELRVQKQVKQEPMLPIGLLKIPALGLKIIIMFTMGGCFYAAIILLPQRFQAVNGISAERAGINLLPFTIVSPLFSALCGLLLAKYQKIIGPVLFISSVFTTVGIAMLGTLSSDTSGLEPKVYGFELILAIGLGLMMPPIFFLIKVEYDDSDLGKY
;
A
#
# COMPACT_ATOMS: atom_id res chain seq x y z
N MET A 1 -5.87 -18.97 -0.59
CA MET A 1 -6.38 -20.35 -0.41
C MET A 1 -6.02 -20.93 0.96
N ALA A 2 -4.73 -21.07 1.33
CA ALA A 2 -4.34 -21.63 2.63
C ALA A 2 -4.99 -20.92 3.84
N CYS A 3 -5.10 -19.58 3.82
CA CYS A 3 -5.81 -18.79 4.85
C CYS A 3 -7.28 -19.23 5.03
N GLY A 4 -7.99 -19.59 3.96
CA GLY A 4 -9.38 -20.06 4.03
C GLY A 4 -9.52 -21.46 4.63
N ALA A 5 -8.45 -22.27 4.55
CA ALA A 5 -8.38 -23.60 5.14
C ALA A 5 -7.82 -23.61 6.57
N ALA A 6 -7.45 -22.45 7.12
CA ALA A 6 -6.87 -22.35 8.45
C ALA A 6 -7.84 -22.79 9.54
N GLN A 7 -7.34 -23.61 10.47
CA GLN A 7 -8.09 -24.14 11.62
C GLN A 7 -7.77 -23.42 12.92
N THR A 8 -6.62 -22.73 13.01
CA THR A 8 -6.19 -21.97 14.19
C THR A 8 -5.80 -20.54 13.81
N MET A 9 -5.88 -19.61 14.77
CA MET A 9 -5.47 -18.22 14.57
C MET A 9 -3.99 -18.12 14.18
N THR A 10 -3.12 -18.89 14.84
CA THR A 10 -1.68 -18.95 14.51
C THR A 10 -1.45 -19.38 13.06
N GLN A 11 -2.18 -20.38 12.58
CA GLN A 11 -2.09 -20.83 11.20
C GLN A 11 -2.54 -19.73 10.22
N LEU A 12 -3.61 -18.99 10.55
CA LEU A 12 -4.07 -17.87 9.75
C LEU A 12 -3.01 -16.75 9.67
N ILE A 13 -2.36 -16.42 10.78
CA ILE A 13 -1.28 -15.42 10.86
C ILE A 13 -0.10 -15.84 9.97
N ILE A 14 0.35 -17.09 10.08
CA ILE A 14 1.46 -17.61 9.25
C ILE A 14 1.11 -17.55 7.76
N PHE A 15 -0.09 -17.96 7.38
CA PHE A 15 -0.52 -17.90 5.99
C PHE A 15 -0.69 -16.47 5.47
N ARG A 16 -1.10 -15.52 6.33
CA ARG A 16 -1.11 -14.09 6.00
C ARG A 16 0.29 -13.52 5.81
N ALA A 17 1.25 -13.92 6.62
CA ALA A 17 2.65 -13.54 6.44
C ALA A 17 3.20 -14.03 5.09
N LEU A 18 2.95 -15.29 4.74
CA LEU A 18 3.31 -15.85 3.42
C LEU A 18 2.60 -15.13 2.27
N GLN A 19 1.32 -14.81 2.43
CA GLN A 19 0.55 -14.04 1.44
C GLN A 19 1.15 -12.63 1.25
N GLY A 20 1.57 -11.98 2.33
CA GLY A 20 2.23 -10.67 2.29
C GLY A 20 3.53 -10.71 1.47
N ILE A 21 4.41 -11.70 1.75
CA ILE A 21 5.68 -11.90 1.03
C ILE A 21 5.43 -12.12 -0.47
N GLY A 22 4.46 -12.98 -0.82
CA GLY A 22 4.11 -13.23 -2.22
C GLY A 22 3.50 -12.00 -2.90
N GLY A 23 2.63 -11.28 -2.20
CA GLY A 23 1.95 -10.07 -2.69
C GLY A 23 2.93 -8.94 -2.98
N SER A 24 3.88 -8.67 -2.07
CA SER A 24 4.91 -7.66 -2.31
C SER A 24 5.81 -8.02 -3.47
N GLY A 25 6.21 -9.30 -3.59
CA GLY A 25 7.03 -9.78 -4.70
C GLY A 25 6.35 -9.61 -6.06
N ILE A 26 5.08 -10.02 -6.18
CA ILE A 26 4.30 -9.83 -7.42
C ILE A 26 4.17 -8.34 -7.74
N TYR A 27 3.84 -7.52 -6.75
CA TYR A 27 3.67 -6.07 -6.92
C TYR A 27 4.96 -5.44 -7.45
N SER A 28 6.12 -5.71 -6.84
CA SER A 28 7.42 -5.19 -7.28
C SER A 28 7.81 -5.66 -8.69
N VAL A 29 7.61 -6.95 -9.01
CA VAL A 29 7.96 -7.51 -10.32
C VAL A 29 7.15 -6.86 -11.44
N VAL A 30 5.88 -6.53 -11.21
CA VAL A 30 5.05 -5.83 -12.21
C VAL A 30 5.65 -4.47 -12.59
N PHE A 31 6.12 -3.68 -11.62
CA PHE A 31 6.79 -2.40 -11.91
C PHE A 31 8.10 -2.59 -12.67
N ILE A 32 8.89 -3.61 -12.34
CA ILE A 32 10.13 -3.95 -13.04
C ILE A 32 9.83 -4.31 -14.50
N ILE A 33 8.83 -5.17 -14.74
CA ILE A 33 8.44 -5.58 -16.09
C ILE A 33 7.99 -4.36 -16.90
N ILE A 34 7.13 -3.52 -16.33
CA ILE A 34 6.67 -2.28 -16.99
C ILE A 34 7.87 -1.38 -17.32
N GLY A 35 8.83 -1.23 -16.41
CA GLY A 35 10.08 -0.50 -16.66
C GLY A 35 10.89 -1.07 -17.83
N LYS A 36 10.99 -2.40 -17.95
CA LYS A 36 11.77 -3.07 -19.01
C LYS A 36 11.10 -3.06 -20.38
N ILE A 37 9.78 -3.28 -20.44
CA ILE A 37 9.04 -3.38 -21.72
C ILE A 37 8.45 -2.06 -22.18
N GLY A 38 8.30 -1.10 -21.26
CA GLY A 38 7.52 0.10 -21.51
C GLY A 38 8.33 1.20 -22.17
N THR A 39 7.97 1.55 -23.40
CA THR A 39 8.43 2.79 -24.03
C THR A 39 7.84 4.01 -23.31
N VAL A 40 8.57 5.12 -23.29
CA VAL A 40 8.15 6.38 -22.63
C VAL A 40 6.76 6.81 -23.08
N GLU A 41 6.43 6.60 -24.35
CA GLU A 41 5.13 6.94 -24.95
C GLU A 41 3.97 6.07 -24.46
N LYS A 42 4.21 4.78 -24.17
CA LYS A 42 3.18 3.83 -23.72
C LYS A 42 3.04 3.75 -22.20
N MET A 43 3.92 4.40 -21.46
CA MET A 43 3.88 4.44 -19.99
C MET A 43 2.57 4.97 -19.40
N PRO A 44 1.96 6.04 -19.93
CA PRO A 44 0.64 6.48 -19.47
C PRO A 44 -0.44 5.38 -19.62
N LEU A 45 -0.37 4.56 -20.67
CA LEU A 45 -1.29 3.45 -20.89
C LEU A 45 -1.09 2.34 -19.86
N TYR A 46 0.16 1.94 -19.58
CA TYR A 46 0.46 0.91 -18.58
C TYR A 46 0.09 1.36 -17.16
N MET A 47 0.42 2.60 -16.80
CA MET A 47 0.03 3.18 -15.51
C MET A 47 -1.49 3.31 -15.39
N GLY A 48 -2.17 3.74 -16.46
CA GLY A 48 -3.63 3.81 -16.54
C GLY A 48 -4.28 2.44 -16.31
N ALA A 49 -3.76 1.38 -16.95
CA ALA A 49 -4.23 0.01 -16.74
C ALA A 49 -4.03 -0.45 -15.29
N MET A 50 -2.87 -0.19 -14.68
CA MET A 50 -2.62 -0.52 -13.27
C MET A 50 -3.60 0.19 -12.33
N THR A 51 -3.79 1.50 -12.52
CA THR A 51 -4.73 2.28 -11.70
C THR A 51 -6.18 1.82 -11.89
N SER A 52 -6.55 1.37 -13.09
CA SER A 52 -7.88 0.84 -13.38
C SER A 52 -8.13 -0.50 -12.67
N VAL A 53 -7.14 -1.40 -12.67
CA VAL A 53 -7.23 -2.65 -11.91
C VAL A 53 -7.34 -2.36 -10.41
N PHE A 54 -6.53 -1.42 -9.90
CA PHE A 54 -6.61 -1.00 -8.50
C PHE A 54 -7.97 -0.39 -8.16
N ALA A 55 -8.55 0.41 -9.07
CA ALA A 55 -9.89 0.98 -8.93
C ALA A 55 -10.98 -0.09 -8.81
N ILE A 56 -10.98 -1.04 -9.75
CA ILE A 56 -11.95 -2.13 -9.81
C ILE A 56 -11.81 -3.02 -8.57
N ALA A 57 -10.57 -3.35 -8.17
CA ALA A 57 -10.30 -4.13 -6.97
C ALA A 57 -10.76 -3.42 -5.69
N SER A 58 -10.51 -2.11 -5.58
CA SER A 58 -10.92 -1.29 -4.43
C SER A 58 -12.45 -1.19 -4.33
N LEU A 59 -13.14 -1.12 -5.47
CA LEU A 59 -14.61 -1.09 -5.53
C LEU A 59 -15.21 -2.46 -5.15
N LEU A 60 -14.74 -3.53 -5.81
CA LEU A 60 -15.30 -4.87 -5.61
C LEU A 60 -14.94 -5.45 -4.24
N GLY A 61 -13.82 -5.07 -3.66
CA GLY A 61 -13.29 -5.60 -2.41
C GLY A 61 -14.30 -5.52 -1.26
N PRO A 62 -14.75 -4.33 -0.83
CA PRO A 62 -15.71 -4.18 0.27
C PRO A 62 -17.09 -4.75 -0.04
N ILE A 63 -17.58 -4.64 -1.28
CA ILE A 63 -18.89 -5.15 -1.67
C ILE A 63 -18.91 -6.69 -1.59
N LEU A 64 -18.00 -7.35 -2.31
CA LEU A 64 -17.93 -8.80 -2.34
C LEU A 64 -17.49 -9.34 -0.98
N GLY A 65 -16.53 -8.68 -0.33
CA GLY A 65 -16.07 -9.06 1.01
C GLY A 65 -17.19 -8.99 2.05
N GLY A 66 -17.94 -7.87 2.10
CA GLY A 66 -19.07 -7.69 3.00
C GLY A 66 -20.19 -8.69 2.75
N ALA A 67 -20.60 -8.88 1.49
CA ALA A 67 -21.63 -9.84 1.13
C ALA A 67 -21.22 -11.29 1.44
N ILE A 68 -19.97 -11.67 1.16
CA ILE A 68 -19.48 -13.03 1.48
C ILE A 68 -19.49 -13.27 3.00
N VAL A 69 -19.08 -12.28 3.79
CA VAL A 69 -19.02 -12.41 5.25
C VAL A 69 -20.43 -12.50 5.86
N ASP A 70 -21.37 -11.68 5.39
CA ASP A 70 -22.74 -11.65 5.94
C ASP A 70 -23.57 -12.88 5.53
N HIS A 71 -23.40 -13.42 4.30
CA HIS A 71 -24.23 -14.51 3.78
C HIS A 71 -23.60 -15.90 3.85
N THR A 72 -22.27 -16.01 4.04
CA THR A 72 -21.57 -17.31 4.04
C THR A 72 -20.56 -17.42 5.20
N THR A 73 -19.27 -17.57 4.89
CA THR A 73 -18.18 -17.56 5.86
C THR A 73 -17.04 -16.72 5.32
N TRP A 74 -16.33 -16.01 6.19
CA TRP A 74 -15.15 -15.21 5.85
C TRP A 74 -14.07 -15.99 5.08
N ARG A 75 -14.04 -17.32 5.21
CA ARG A 75 -13.11 -18.22 4.53
C ARG A 75 -13.20 -18.10 3.01
N TRP A 76 -14.40 -17.88 2.47
CA TRP A 76 -14.64 -17.75 1.03
C TRP A 76 -13.96 -16.54 0.41
N VAL A 77 -13.71 -15.47 1.18
CA VAL A 77 -12.91 -14.32 0.73
C VAL A 77 -11.51 -14.78 0.27
N PHE A 78 -10.94 -15.79 0.92
CA PHE A 78 -9.64 -16.35 0.54
C PHE A 78 -9.67 -17.40 -0.57
N PHE A 79 -10.81 -18.08 -0.75
CA PHE A 79 -10.99 -19.05 -1.84
C PHE A 79 -11.31 -18.36 -3.16
N LEU A 80 -12.01 -17.23 -3.15
CA LEU A 80 -12.29 -16.41 -4.33
C LEU A 80 -11.02 -15.95 -5.06
N ASN A 81 -9.92 -15.77 -4.32
CA ASN A 81 -8.62 -15.44 -4.91
C ASN A 81 -8.06 -16.56 -5.80
N GLY A 82 -8.42 -17.83 -5.55
CA GLY A 82 -7.92 -18.99 -6.29
C GLY A 82 -8.21 -18.92 -7.80
N PRO A 83 -9.48 -18.77 -8.21
CA PRO A 83 -9.85 -18.58 -9.61
C PRO A 83 -9.15 -17.40 -10.28
N GLY A 84 -9.00 -16.27 -9.56
CA GLY A 84 -8.29 -15.09 -10.08
C GLY A 84 -6.82 -15.37 -10.38
N VAL A 85 -6.13 -16.07 -9.46
CA VAL A 85 -4.74 -16.50 -9.68
C VAL A 85 -4.65 -17.50 -10.83
N ALA A 86 -5.55 -18.48 -10.90
CA ALA A 86 -5.57 -19.47 -11.98
C ALA A 86 -5.74 -18.81 -13.35
N LEU A 87 -6.70 -17.89 -13.49
CA LEU A 87 -6.93 -17.14 -14.72
C LEU A 87 -5.70 -16.28 -15.09
N SER A 88 -5.10 -15.61 -14.10
CA SER A 88 -3.89 -14.80 -14.33
C SER A 88 -2.73 -15.65 -14.84
N LEU A 89 -2.52 -16.85 -14.30
CA LEU A 89 -1.48 -17.77 -14.75
C LEU A 89 -1.77 -18.33 -16.15
N LEU A 90 -3.03 -18.67 -16.44
CA LEU A 90 -3.44 -19.14 -17.77
C LEU A 90 -3.17 -18.11 -18.86
N ILE A 91 -3.28 -16.82 -18.55
CA ILE A 91 -2.97 -15.73 -19.48
C ILE A 91 -1.46 -15.47 -19.53
N LEU A 92 -0.79 -15.48 -18.37
CA LEU A 92 0.62 -15.09 -18.27
C LEU A 92 1.57 -16.13 -18.85
N ILE A 93 1.38 -17.42 -18.54
CA ILE A 93 2.26 -18.51 -18.99
C ILE A 93 2.47 -18.53 -20.51
N PRO A 94 1.43 -18.46 -21.36
CA PRO A 94 1.61 -18.43 -22.81
C PRO A 94 2.10 -17.07 -23.34
N ALA A 95 1.90 -15.99 -22.58
CA ALA A 95 2.29 -14.64 -22.97
C ALA A 95 3.75 -14.31 -22.62
N ILE A 96 4.38 -15.05 -21.70
CA ILE A 96 5.81 -14.89 -21.38
C ILE A 96 6.62 -15.44 -22.57
N PRO A 97 7.35 -14.60 -23.32
CA PRO A 97 8.28 -15.11 -24.32
C PRO A 97 9.33 -15.98 -23.62
N ASN A 98 9.77 -17.06 -24.26
CA ASN A 98 10.90 -17.87 -23.80
C ASN A 98 12.18 -17.02 -23.80
N LEU A 99 12.33 -16.19 -22.77
CA LEU A 99 13.53 -15.47 -22.43
C LEU A 99 14.50 -16.53 -21.93
N GLY A 100 15.29 -17.10 -22.83
CA GLY A 100 16.32 -18.10 -22.55
C GLY A 100 17.47 -17.60 -21.66
N GLU A 101 17.23 -16.59 -20.82
CA GLU A 101 18.14 -16.13 -19.80
C GLU A 101 18.21 -17.17 -18.68
N LYS A 102 19.42 -17.54 -18.26
CA LYS A 102 19.61 -18.34 -17.05
C LYS A 102 19.13 -17.52 -15.86
N ILE A 103 17.95 -17.89 -15.35
CA ILE A 103 17.14 -17.13 -14.38
C ILE A 103 17.85 -16.97 -13.03
N ILE A 104 18.83 -17.82 -12.71
CA ILE A 104 19.49 -17.84 -11.40
C ILE A 104 20.99 -18.03 -11.58
N GLU A 105 21.73 -16.93 -11.56
CA GLU A 105 23.19 -16.94 -11.42
C GLU A 105 23.53 -16.84 -9.94
N ASN A 106 24.36 -17.77 -9.44
CA ASN A 106 24.80 -17.77 -8.03
C ASN A 106 25.43 -16.43 -7.60
N GLU A 107 26.03 -15.69 -8.53
CA GLU A 107 26.57 -14.36 -8.27
C GLU A 107 25.48 -13.31 -8.01
N LYS A 108 24.35 -13.36 -8.73
CA LYS A 108 23.20 -12.48 -8.50
C LYS A 108 22.52 -12.80 -7.17
N LEU A 109 22.40 -14.08 -6.82
CA LEU A 109 21.88 -14.50 -5.51
C LEU A 109 22.74 -14.00 -4.34
N ARG A 110 24.08 -13.95 -4.51
CA ARG A 110 25.00 -13.44 -3.49
C ARG A 110 24.90 -11.93 -3.26
N ARG A 111 24.37 -11.17 -4.22
CA ARG A 111 24.15 -9.72 -4.10
C ARG A 111 22.88 -9.36 -3.33
N ILE A 112 21.97 -10.32 -3.12
CA ILE A 112 20.71 -10.10 -2.40
C ILE A 112 20.99 -9.83 -0.92
N ASP A 113 20.56 -8.68 -0.44
CA ASP A 113 20.66 -8.29 0.97
C ASP A 113 19.46 -8.81 1.79
N VAL A 114 19.50 -10.10 2.12
CA VAL A 114 18.46 -10.75 2.94
C VAL A 114 18.39 -10.16 4.34
N ILE A 115 19.53 -9.76 4.91
CA ILE A 115 19.61 -9.20 6.27
C ILE A 115 18.99 -7.81 6.29
N GLY A 116 19.31 -6.97 5.31
CA GLY A 116 18.66 -5.67 5.09
C GLY A 116 17.16 -5.82 4.91
N GLY A 117 16.74 -6.80 4.12
CA GLY A 117 15.35 -7.24 3.99
C GLY A 117 14.66 -7.52 5.32
N LEU A 118 15.22 -8.40 6.14
CA LEU A 118 14.63 -8.74 7.44
C LEU A 118 14.62 -7.55 8.41
N LEU A 119 15.69 -6.76 8.46
CA LEU A 119 15.77 -5.56 9.30
C LEU A 119 14.74 -4.52 8.89
N SER A 120 14.52 -4.33 7.59
CA SER A 120 13.54 -3.38 7.06
C SER A 120 12.10 -3.73 7.45
N LEU A 121 11.81 -5.01 7.67
CA LEU A 121 10.50 -5.52 8.09
C LEU A 121 10.37 -5.56 9.62
N ALA A 122 11.46 -5.80 10.34
CA ALA A 122 11.43 -5.99 11.79
C ALA A 122 10.98 -4.73 12.55
N TRP A 123 11.56 -3.56 12.23
CA TRP A 123 11.22 -2.31 12.93
C TRP A 123 9.78 -1.84 12.70
N PRO A 124 9.20 -1.81 11.47
CA PRO A 124 7.85 -1.32 11.28
C PRO A 124 6.81 -2.27 11.88
N ILE A 125 7.06 -3.59 11.89
CA ILE A 125 6.15 -4.56 12.53
C ILE A 125 6.02 -4.26 14.03
N LEU A 126 7.13 -3.99 14.72
CA LEU A 126 7.12 -3.64 16.15
C LEU A 126 6.41 -2.30 16.39
N LEU A 127 6.64 -1.31 15.52
CA LEU A 127 5.98 -0.01 15.60
C LEU A 127 4.46 -0.13 15.44
N ILE A 128 4.02 -0.82 14.38
CA ILE A 128 2.60 -1.01 14.06
C ILE A 128 1.92 -1.77 15.20
N PHE A 129 2.51 -2.87 15.67
CA PHE A 129 1.97 -3.64 16.79
C PHE A 129 1.78 -2.77 18.05
N ALA A 130 2.77 -1.93 18.39
CA ALA A 130 2.68 -1.07 19.56
C ALA A 130 1.56 -0.02 19.45
N LEU A 131 1.37 0.53 18.24
CA LEU A 131 0.35 1.55 17.98
C LEU A 131 -1.07 0.97 17.85
N GLU A 132 -1.19 -0.26 17.34
CA GLU A 132 -2.47 -0.94 17.13
C GLU A 132 -3.02 -1.53 18.44
N GLU A 133 -2.16 -2.20 19.21
CA GLU A 133 -2.57 -2.88 20.44
C GLU A 133 -2.49 -1.97 21.69
N GLY A 134 -1.79 -0.83 21.56
CA GLY A 134 -1.63 0.17 22.60
C GLY A 134 -2.95 0.83 22.96
N GLY A 135 -3.38 0.66 24.22
CA GLY A 135 -4.66 1.18 24.72
C GLY A 135 -5.88 0.33 24.35
N GLN A 136 -5.72 -0.74 23.56
CA GLN A 136 -6.77 -1.71 23.25
C GLN A 136 -6.58 -2.99 24.06
N ALA A 137 -5.62 -3.83 23.68
CA ALA A 137 -5.33 -5.09 24.37
C ALA A 137 -4.30 -4.93 25.50
N TYR A 138 -3.35 -4.00 25.36
CA TYR A 138 -2.33 -3.71 26.36
C TYR A 138 -2.38 -2.24 26.78
N SER A 139 -2.18 -1.96 28.07
CA SER A 139 -2.01 -0.59 28.54
C SER A 139 -0.78 0.05 27.89
N TRP A 140 -0.85 1.35 27.58
CA TRP A 140 0.29 2.14 27.08
C TRP A 140 1.52 2.08 27.99
N LYS A 141 1.32 1.85 29.30
CA LYS A 141 2.41 1.70 30.28
C LYS A 141 2.93 0.27 30.42
N SER A 142 2.39 -0.69 29.66
CA SER A 142 2.82 -2.08 29.68
C SER A 142 4.27 -2.20 29.20
N SER A 143 5.02 -3.11 29.82
CA SER A 143 6.39 -3.46 29.39
C SER A 143 6.41 -3.97 27.96
N VAL A 144 5.34 -4.60 27.49
CA VAL A 144 5.19 -5.07 26.10
C VAL A 144 5.19 -3.89 25.13
N ILE A 145 4.34 -2.89 25.35
CA ILE A 145 4.21 -1.72 24.46
C ILE A 145 5.47 -0.84 24.50
N ILE A 146 6.02 -0.59 25.69
CA ILE A 146 7.25 0.18 25.82
C ILE A 146 8.42 -0.59 25.18
N GLY A 147 8.49 -1.90 25.39
CA GLY A 147 9.51 -2.77 24.79
C GLY A 147 9.45 -2.80 23.27
N THR A 148 8.26 -2.86 22.67
CA THR A 148 8.09 -2.85 21.22
C THR A 148 8.35 -1.46 20.62
N LEU A 149 7.97 -0.36 21.29
CA LEU A 149 8.32 1.00 20.86
C LEU A 149 9.82 1.25 20.88
N VAL A 150 10.49 0.91 21.99
CA VAL A 150 11.95 1.03 22.12
C VAL A 150 12.64 0.11 21.12
N GLY A 151 12.16 -1.13 20.98
CA GLY A 151 12.65 -2.10 20.01
C GLY A 151 12.54 -1.62 18.56
N SER A 152 11.42 -0.98 18.20
CA SER A 152 11.26 -0.33 16.90
C SER A 152 12.26 0.80 16.72
N GLY A 153 12.41 1.69 17.70
CA GLY A 153 13.37 2.79 17.65
C GLY A 153 14.80 2.29 17.42
N VAL A 154 15.24 1.34 18.24
CA VAL A 154 16.55 0.69 18.09
C VAL A 154 16.66 -0.03 16.75
N GLY A 155 15.61 -0.72 16.30
CA GLY A 155 15.56 -1.43 15.02
C GLY A 155 15.78 -0.51 13.83
N VAL A 156 15.18 0.69 13.81
CA VAL A 156 15.44 1.71 12.79
C VAL A 156 16.91 2.12 12.79
N PHE A 157 17.50 2.38 13.96
CA PHE A 157 18.92 2.74 14.04
C PHE A 157 19.83 1.62 13.53
N VAL A 158 19.54 0.37 13.89
CA VAL A 158 20.29 -0.80 13.42
C VAL A 158 20.15 -0.95 11.90
N PHE A 159 18.94 -0.80 11.36
CA PHE A 159 18.69 -0.86 9.92
C PHE A 159 19.46 0.22 9.16
N VAL A 160 19.36 1.48 9.58
CA VAL A 160 20.09 2.60 8.95
C VAL A 160 21.59 2.39 9.03
N PHE A 161 22.11 1.95 10.17
CA PHE A 161 23.54 1.70 10.33
C PHE A 161 24.04 0.53 9.47
N TYR A 162 23.23 -0.52 9.36
CA TYR A 162 23.51 -1.67 8.51
C TYR A 162 23.52 -1.26 7.03
N GLU A 163 22.53 -0.51 6.56
CA GLU A 163 22.48 0.01 5.19
C GLU A 163 23.67 0.93 4.86
N LEU A 164 24.05 1.82 5.79
CA LEU A 164 25.25 2.65 5.63
C LEU A 164 26.55 1.83 5.52
N ARG A 165 26.59 0.65 6.13
CA ARG A 165 27.73 -0.28 6.06
C ARG A 165 27.72 -1.05 4.74
N VAL A 166 26.57 -1.60 4.34
CA VAL A 166 26.40 -2.36 3.09
C VAL A 166 26.72 -1.48 1.89
N GLN A 167 26.22 -0.24 1.87
CA GLN A 167 26.50 0.73 0.81
C GLN A 167 28.01 0.98 0.60
N LYS A 168 28.83 0.87 1.65
CA LYS A 168 30.30 1.04 1.57
C LYS A 168 31.03 -0.21 1.10
N GLN A 169 30.42 -1.39 1.20
CA GLN A 169 31.12 -2.66 1.03
C GLN A 169 31.03 -3.25 -0.38
N VAL A 170 30.30 -2.65 -1.32
CA VAL A 170 30.19 -2.98 -2.78
C VAL A 170 29.74 -4.42 -3.11
N LYS A 171 29.68 -5.33 -2.13
CA LYS A 171 29.39 -6.76 -2.33
C LYS A 171 27.90 -7.07 -2.48
N GLN A 172 27.03 -6.22 -1.96
CA GLN A 172 25.58 -6.43 -1.92
C GLN A 172 24.87 -5.16 -2.35
N GLU A 173 23.74 -5.32 -3.04
CA GLU A 173 22.90 -4.20 -3.45
C GLU A 173 22.06 -3.78 -2.23
N PRO A 174 22.25 -2.54 -1.72
CA PRO A 174 21.51 -2.07 -0.54
C PRO A 174 20.02 -2.02 -0.85
N MET A 175 19.18 -2.42 0.12
CA MET A 175 17.74 -2.42 -0.07
C MET A 175 17.18 -0.99 -0.12
N LEU A 176 17.78 -0.08 0.65
CA LEU A 176 17.52 1.35 0.55
C LEU A 176 18.84 2.11 0.38
N PRO A 177 19.19 2.55 -0.84
CA PRO A 177 20.39 3.35 -1.04
C PRO A 177 20.21 4.71 -0.37
N ILE A 178 20.77 4.86 0.84
CA ILE A 178 20.65 6.07 1.68
C ILE A 178 21.17 7.32 0.98
N GLY A 179 22.05 7.16 -0.01
CA GLY A 179 22.47 8.24 -0.91
C GLY A 179 21.31 8.97 -1.58
N LEU A 180 20.23 8.25 -1.91
CA LEU A 180 19.04 8.84 -2.52
C LEU A 180 18.26 9.74 -1.55
N LEU A 181 18.33 9.49 -0.24
CA LEU A 181 17.70 10.35 0.78
C LEU A 181 18.36 11.73 0.86
N LYS A 182 19.58 11.90 0.35
CA LYS A 182 20.24 13.21 0.27
C LYS A 182 19.60 14.10 -0.80
N ILE A 183 18.84 13.53 -1.74
CA ILE A 183 18.08 14.27 -2.73
C ILE A 183 16.82 14.80 -2.03
N PRO A 184 16.70 16.13 -1.81
CA PRO A 184 15.60 16.68 -1.02
C PRO A 184 14.22 16.32 -1.58
N ALA A 185 14.11 16.24 -2.92
CA ALA A 185 12.90 15.83 -3.60
C ALA A 185 12.48 14.40 -3.24
N LEU A 186 13.41 13.45 -3.15
CA LEU A 186 13.08 12.08 -2.77
C LEU A 186 12.75 11.94 -1.28
N GLY A 187 13.51 12.62 -0.41
CA GLY A 187 13.21 12.66 1.02
C GLY A 187 11.79 13.17 1.27
N LEU A 188 11.40 14.26 0.59
CA LEU A 188 10.05 14.80 0.68
C LEU A 188 8.98 13.82 0.15
N LYS A 189 9.25 13.10 -0.95
CA LYS A 189 8.34 12.07 -1.48
C LYS A 189 8.09 10.95 -0.47
N ILE A 190 9.13 10.47 0.21
CA ILE A 190 8.99 9.41 1.22
C ILE A 190 8.13 9.90 2.39
N ILE A 191 8.32 11.15 2.83
CA ILE A 191 7.51 11.75 3.89
C ILE A 191 6.03 11.88 3.46
N ILE A 192 5.78 12.31 2.22
CA ILE A 192 4.41 12.40 1.66
C ILE A 192 3.78 11.01 1.60
N MET A 193 4.48 10.02 1.04
CA MET A 193 4.04 8.62 0.97
C MET A 193 3.73 8.04 2.35
N PHE A 194 4.59 8.29 3.34
CA PHE A 194 4.41 7.83 4.71
C PHE A 194 3.16 8.44 5.35
N THR A 195 3.03 9.77 5.28
CA THR A 195 1.96 10.51 5.95
C THR A 195 0.60 10.22 5.31
N MET A 196 0.52 10.34 3.99
CA MET A 196 -0.74 10.19 3.27
C MET A 196 -1.11 8.72 3.02
N GLY A 197 -0.11 7.82 2.89
CA GLY A 197 -0.35 6.38 2.87
C GLY A 197 -0.97 5.90 4.19
N GLY A 198 -0.47 6.39 5.33
CA GLY A 198 -1.08 6.13 6.64
C GLY A 198 -2.54 6.57 6.71
N CYS A 199 -2.85 7.75 6.16
CA CYS A 199 -4.22 8.25 6.05
C CYS A 199 -5.14 7.34 5.22
N PHE A 200 -4.64 6.82 4.09
CA PHE A 200 -5.40 5.92 3.23
C PHE A 200 -5.74 4.60 3.95
N TYR A 201 -4.77 3.97 4.60
CA TYR A 201 -5.00 2.73 5.35
C TYR A 201 -5.86 2.95 6.59
N ALA A 202 -5.69 4.07 7.29
CA ALA A 202 -6.57 4.43 8.40
C ALA A 202 -8.02 4.54 7.94
N ALA A 203 -8.29 5.21 6.81
CA ALA A 203 -9.64 5.35 6.27
C ALA A 203 -10.26 4.00 5.90
N ILE A 204 -9.53 3.15 5.15
CA ILE A 204 -10.07 1.90 4.63
C ILE A 204 -10.34 0.85 5.73
N ILE A 205 -9.63 0.93 6.86
CA ILE A 205 -9.80 0.02 8.01
C ILE A 205 -10.79 0.61 9.03
N LEU A 206 -10.58 1.86 9.46
CA LEU A 206 -11.32 2.45 10.56
C LEU A 206 -12.74 2.87 10.16
N LEU A 207 -13.01 3.26 8.91
CA LEU A 207 -14.38 3.63 8.50
C LEU A 207 -15.34 2.43 8.55
N PRO A 208 -15.04 1.27 7.91
CA PRO A 208 -15.91 0.11 8.02
C PRO A 208 -16.01 -0.43 9.45
N GLN A 209 -14.91 -0.37 10.21
CA GLN A 209 -14.90 -0.78 11.61
C GLN A 209 -15.78 0.13 12.47
N ARG A 210 -15.77 1.45 12.24
CA ARG A 210 -16.66 2.40 12.90
C ARG A 210 -18.12 2.11 12.54
N PHE A 211 -18.43 1.87 11.27
CA PHE A 211 -19.81 1.56 10.85
C PHE A 211 -20.35 0.31 11.51
N GLN A 212 -19.50 -0.70 11.73
CA GLN A 212 -19.90 -1.93 12.42
C GLN A 212 -19.96 -1.75 13.94
N ALA A 213 -18.89 -1.21 14.55
CA ALA A 213 -18.75 -1.16 16.00
C ALA A 213 -19.54 -0.02 16.67
N VAL A 214 -19.67 1.14 16.02
CA VAL A 214 -20.35 2.32 16.58
C VAL A 214 -21.78 2.42 16.05
N ASN A 215 -21.96 2.27 14.73
CA ASN A 215 -23.28 2.40 14.12
C ASN A 215 -24.10 1.11 14.10
N GLY A 216 -23.52 -0.03 14.49
CA GLY A 216 -24.20 -1.33 14.56
C GLY A 216 -24.69 -1.86 13.21
N ILE A 217 -24.05 -1.45 12.12
CA ILE A 217 -24.44 -1.79 10.75
C ILE A 217 -23.73 -3.09 10.33
N SER A 218 -24.39 -3.93 9.51
CA SER A 218 -23.80 -5.18 9.00
C SER A 218 -22.58 -4.96 8.10
N ALA A 219 -21.77 -5.99 7.87
CA ALA A 219 -20.54 -5.87 7.08
C ALA A 219 -20.83 -5.52 5.61
N GLU A 220 -21.91 -6.07 5.03
CA GLU A 220 -22.39 -5.73 3.69
C GLU A 220 -22.71 -4.24 3.58
N ARG A 221 -23.52 -3.72 4.50
CA ARG A 221 -23.90 -2.31 4.49
C ARG A 221 -22.72 -1.38 4.80
N ALA A 222 -21.78 -1.79 5.66
CA ALA A 222 -20.55 -1.05 5.89
C ALA A 222 -19.70 -0.96 4.61
N GLY A 223 -19.63 -2.06 3.84
CA GLY A 223 -18.98 -2.07 2.52
C GLY A 223 -19.67 -1.17 1.51
N ILE A 224 -21.01 -1.18 1.47
CA ILE A 224 -21.81 -0.28 0.62
C ILE A 224 -21.59 1.19 1.03
N ASN A 225 -21.51 1.47 2.33
CA ASN A 225 -21.28 2.83 2.81
C ASN A 225 -19.89 3.35 2.51
N LEU A 226 -18.90 2.46 2.29
CA LEU A 226 -17.55 2.84 1.86
C LEU A 226 -17.45 3.15 0.36
N LEU A 227 -18.52 2.92 -0.41
CA LEU A 227 -18.50 3.11 -1.87
C LEU A 227 -18.10 4.52 -2.32
N PRO A 228 -18.58 5.62 -1.69
CA PRO A 228 -18.14 6.96 -2.05
C PRO A 228 -16.62 7.07 -1.99
N PHE A 229 -16.01 6.52 -0.95
CA PHE A 229 -14.56 6.49 -0.82
C PHE A 229 -13.88 5.66 -1.92
N THR A 230 -14.33 4.41 -2.14
CA THR A 230 -13.68 3.48 -3.08
C THR A 230 -13.92 3.78 -4.55
N ILE A 231 -14.98 4.54 -4.88
CA ILE A 231 -15.27 4.96 -6.26
C ILE A 231 -14.55 6.27 -6.56
N VAL A 232 -14.66 7.25 -5.68
CA VAL A 232 -14.16 8.61 -5.96
C VAL A 232 -12.65 8.68 -5.94
N SER A 233 -11.97 7.98 -5.03
CA SER A 233 -10.51 8.01 -4.97
C SER A 233 -9.85 7.53 -6.27
N PRO A 234 -10.21 6.35 -6.83
CA PRO A 234 -9.63 5.92 -8.10
C PRO A 234 -10.06 6.76 -9.30
N LEU A 235 -11.29 7.28 -9.34
CA LEU A 235 -11.73 8.18 -10.41
C LEU A 235 -10.89 9.46 -10.44
N PHE A 236 -10.66 10.09 -9.30
CA PHE A 236 -9.82 11.28 -9.21
C PHE A 236 -8.35 10.96 -9.47
N SER A 237 -7.87 9.77 -9.10
CA SER A 237 -6.55 9.28 -9.50
C SER A 237 -6.43 9.15 -11.03
N ALA A 238 -7.42 8.58 -11.71
CA ALA A 238 -7.41 8.46 -13.17
C ALA A 238 -7.44 9.83 -13.86
N LEU A 239 -8.34 10.73 -13.42
CA LEU A 239 -8.43 12.10 -13.93
C LEU A 239 -7.13 12.88 -13.73
N CYS A 240 -6.52 12.76 -12.55
CA CYS A 240 -5.23 13.37 -12.25
C CYS A 240 -4.13 12.80 -13.16
N GLY A 241 -4.08 11.48 -13.36
CA GLY A 241 -3.13 10.85 -14.27
C GLY A 241 -3.24 11.37 -15.71
N LEU A 242 -4.46 11.50 -16.23
CA LEU A 242 -4.72 12.06 -17.56
C LEU A 242 -4.30 13.54 -17.66
N LEU A 243 -4.59 14.33 -16.61
CA LEU A 243 -4.24 15.74 -16.57
C LEU A 243 -2.71 15.93 -16.52
N LEU A 244 -2.02 15.16 -15.69
CA LEU A 244 -0.56 15.21 -15.55
C LEU A 244 0.19 14.68 -16.77
N ALA A 245 -0.40 13.75 -17.52
CA ALA A 245 0.15 13.30 -18.79
C ALA A 245 0.28 14.45 -19.81
N LYS A 246 -0.63 15.43 -19.77
CA LYS A 246 -0.58 16.61 -20.63
C LYS A 246 0.12 17.81 -19.99
N TYR A 247 0.01 17.96 -18.67
CA TYR A 247 0.48 19.13 -17.93
C TYR A 247 1.37 18.72 -16.75
N GLN A 248 2.62 18.33 -17.00
CA GLN A 248 3.53 17.93 -15.92
C GLN A 248 3.91 19.08 -14.97
N LYS A 249 3.79 20.34 -15.40
CA LYS A 249 4.15 21.52 -14.58
C LYS A 249 3.22 21.74 -13.38
N ILE A 250 2.03 21.13 -13.35
CA ILE A 250 1.05 21.30 -12.26
C ILE A 250 1.17 20.25 -11.14
N ILE A 251 2.19 19.37 -11.18
CA ILE A 251 2.43 18.33 -10.16
C ILE A 251 2.46 18.92 -8.74
N GLY A 252 3.23 20.00 -8.52
CA GLY A 252 3.35 20.63 -7.20
C GLY A 252 2.01 21.17 -6.66
N PRO A 253 1.30 22.02 -7.42
CA PRO A 253 -0.05 22.46 -7.05
C PRO A 253 -1.03 21.33 -6.77
N VAL A 254 -1.01 20.24 -7.56
CA VAL A 254 -1.90 19.09 -7.35
C VAL A 254 -1.60 18.38 -6.03
N LEU A 255 -0.33 18.18 -5.69
CA LEU A 255 0.05 17.58 -4.40
C LEU A 255 -0.37 18.45 -3.21
N PHE A 256 -0.28 19.78 -3.34
CA PHE A 256 -0.75 20.70 -2.31
C PHE A 256 -2.27 20.60 -2.12
N ILE A 257 -3.04 20.63 -3.22
CA ILE A 257 -4.50 20.47 -3.19
C ILE A 257 -4.88 19.11 -2.56
N SER A 258 -4.21 18.04 -2.99
CA SER A 258 -4.39 16.68 -2.46
C SER A 258 -4.18 16.63 -0.93
N SER A 259 -3.13 17.28 -0.43
CA SER A 259 -2.81 17.36 1.00
C SER A 259 -3.88 18.13 1.79
N VAL A 260 -4.37 19.25 1.23
CA VAL A 260 -5.44 20.06 1.85
C VAL A 260 -6.74 19.26 1.94
N PHE A 261 -7.18 18.64 0.85
CA PHE A 261 -8.40 17.82 0.84
C PHE A 261 -8.30 16.63 1.79
N THR A 262 -7.15 15.96 1.85
CA THR A 262 -6.94 14.84 2.77
C THR A 262 -7.01 15.28 4.23
N THR A 263 -6.34 16.38 4.58
CA THR A 263 -6.33 16.93 5.94
C THR A 263 -7.72 17.38 6.38
N VAL A 264 -8.43 18.11 5.51
CA VAL A 264 -9.80 18.55 5.76
C VAL A 264 -10.75 17.36 5.89
N GLY A 265 -10.66 16.38 4.99
CA GLY A 265 -11.50 15.18 5.03
C GLY A 265 -11.34 14.39 6.33
N ILE A 266 -10.10 14.16 6.78
CA ILE A 266 -9.82 13.47 8.05
C ILE A 266 -10.31 14.31 9.24
N ALA A 267 -10.04 15.60 9.25
CA ALA A 267 -10.49 16.48 10.32
C ALA A 267 -12.01 16.48 10.46
N MET A 268 -12.74 16.52 9.32
CA MET A 268 -14.20 16.45 9.30
C MET A 268 -14.71 15.10 9.78
N LEU A 269 -14.10 13.98 9.38
CA LEU A 269 -14.45 12.65 9.90
C LEU A 269 -14.23 12.56 11.41
N GLY A 270 -13.22 13.25 11.95
CA GLY A 270 -12.98 13.36 13.39
C GLY A 270 -14.05 14.12 14.17
N THR A 271 -14.93 14.88 13.50
CA THR A 271 -16.05 15.60 14.13
C THR A 271 -17.34 14.79 14.22
N LEU A 272 -17.36 13.58 13.64
CA LEU A 272 -18.54 12.72 13.68
C LEU A 272 -18.88 12.34 15.12
N SER A 273 -20.16 12.43 15.49
CA SER A 273 -20.59 12.03 16.83
C SER A 273 -20.34 10.54 17.05
N SER A 274 -20.07 10.19 18.30
CA SER A 274 -20.03 8.82 18.81
C SER A 274 -21.41 8.27 19.16
N ASP A 275 -22.47 9.08 19.01
CA ASP A 275 -23.84 8.66 19.33
C ASP A 275 -24.33 7.56 18.38
N THR A 276 -25.06 6.59 18.94
CA THR A 276 -25.54 5.38 18.27
C THR A 276 -26.79 5.62 17.39
N SER A 277 -27.24 6.87 17.21
CA SER A 277 -28.52 7.23 16.58
C SER A 277 -28.52 7.19 15.03
N GLY A 278 -27.85 6.19 14.46
CA GLY A 278 -27.78 5.96 13.02
C GLY A 278 -26.59 6.64 12.32
N LEU A 279 -26.46 6.42 11.02
CA LEU A 279 -25.36 6.96 10.22
C LEU A 279 -25.72 8.37 9.72
N GLU A 280 -24.97 9.38 10.15
CA GLU A 280 -25.20 10.75 9.71
C GLU A 280 -24.97 10.90 8.19
N PRO A 281 -25.86 11.53 7.42
CA PRO A 281 -25.67 11.74 5.98
C PRO A 281 -24.40 12.52 5.63
N LYS A 282 -23.87 13.32 6.57
CA LYS A 282 -22.64 14.10 6.39
C LYS A 282 -21.40 13.22 6.22
N VAL A 283 -21.43 11.97 6.70
CA VAL A 283 -20.34 10.99 6.56
C VAL A 283 -19.94 10.84 5.09
N TYR A 284 -20.93 10.69 4.20
CA TYR A 284 -20.66 10.53 2.76
C TYR A 284 -19.98 11.75 2.16
N GLY A 285 -20.35 12.96 2.60
CA GLY A 285 -19.68 14.20 2.18
C GLY A 285 -18.21 14.26 2.63
N PHE A 286 -17.92 13.81 3.85
CA PHE A 286 -16.57 13.80 4.40
C PHE A 286 -15.70 12.73 3.72
N GLU A 287 -16.28 11.55 3.45
CA GLU A 287 -15.63 10.50 2.67
C GLU A 287 -15.29 10.96 1.25
N LEU A 288 -16.17 11.70 0.58
CA LEU A 288 -15.91 12.26 -0.75
C LEU A 288 -14.71 13.21 -0.73
N ILE A 289 -14.65 14.14 0.24
CA ILE A 289 -13.54 15.08 0.37
C ILE A 289 -12.22 14.33 0.60
N LEU A 290 -12.24 13.35 1.50
CA LEU A 290 -11.07 12.51 1.77
C LEU A 290 -10.64 11.72 0.54
N ALA A 291 -11.59 11.13 -0.17
CA ALA A 291 -11.35 10.32 -1.37
C ALA A 291 -10.74 11.15 -2.50
N ILE A 292 -11.22 12.37 -2.71
CA ILE A 292 -10.63 13.32 -3.66
C ILE A 292 -9.17 13.60 -3.29
N GLY A 293 -8.91 13.92 -2.02
CA GLY A 293 -7.56 14.19 -1.52
C GLY A 293 -6.61 13.04 -1.79
N LEU A 294 -6.97 11.82 -1.36
CA LEU A 294 -6.12 10.64 -1.52
C LEU A 294 -6.01 10.17 -2.97
N GLY A 295 -7.06 10.33 -3.77
CA GLY A 295 -7.06 9.99 -5.20
C GLY A 295 -6.09 10.85 -6.00
N LEU A 296 -6.04 12.15 -5.71
CA LEU A 296 -5.12 13.10 -6.39
C LEU A 296 -3.65 12.87 -6.04
N MET A 297 -3.33 12.10 -4.98
CA MET A 297 -1.97 11.93 -4.50
C MET A 297 -1.14 10.95 -5.34
N MET A 298 -1.73 9.81 -5.72
CA MET A 298 -0.97 8.68 -6.27
C MET A 298 -0.27 9.01 -7.61
N PRO A 299 -0.95 9.57 -8.63
CA PRO A 299 -0.34 9.81 -9.93
C PRO A 299 0.88 10.76 -9.91
N PRO A 300 0.86 11.92 -9.22
CA PRO A 300 2.01 12.82 -9.15
C PRO A 300 3.29 12.13 -8.69
N ILE A 301 3.20 11.21 -7.71
CA ILE A 301 4.37 10.54 -7.15
C ILE A 301 5.01 9.61 -8.19
N PHE A 302 4.20 8.89 -8.98
CA PHE A 302 4.73 8.04 -10.06
C PHE A 302 5.40 8.85 -11.18
N PHE A 303 4.83 9.99 -11.60
CA PHE A 303 5.43 10.83 -12.62
C PHE A 303 6.74 11.49 -12.16
N LEU A 304 6.81 11.92 -10.90
CA LEU A 304 7.99 12.52 -10.30
C LEU A 304 9.20 11.57 -10.21
N ILE A 305 8.99 10.25 -10.20
CA ILE A 305 10.10 9.27 -10.20
C ILE A 305 10.79 9.25 -11.58
N LYS A 306 10.09 9.53 -12.68
CA LYS A 306 10.71 9.53 -14.01
C LYS A 306 11.37 10.85 -14.42
N VAL A 307 10.90 11.97 -13.88
CA VAL A 307 11.43 13.30 -14.27
C VAL A 307 12.79 13.59 -13.62
N GLU A 308 13.10 12.95 -12.50
CA GLU A 308 14.33 13.21 -11.73
C GLU A 308 15.43 12.15 -11.89
N TYR A 309 15.14 11.00 -12.51
CA TYR A 309 16.13 9.96 -12.78
C TYR A 309 16.42 9.90 -14.27
N ASP A 310 17.59 10.43 -14.64
CA ASP A 310 18.24 10.10 -15.91
C ASP A 310 18.72 8.64 -15.82
N ASP A 311 18.59 7.87 -16.91
CA ASP A 311 18.94 6.43 -16.95
C ASP A 311 20.41 6.16 -16.55
N SER A 312 21.24 7.23 -16.56
CA SER A 312 22.64 7.24 -16.14
C SER A 312 22.88 7.10 -14.63
N ASP A 313 21.87 7.31 -13.78
CA ASP A 313 21.98 7.17 -12.30
C ASP A 313 21.44 5.83 -11.78
N LEU A 314 20.59 5.14 -12.54
CA LEU A 314 20.10 3.79 -12.20
C LEU A 314 21.16 2.69 -12.44
N GLY A 315 22.13 2.94 -13.31
CA GLY A 315 23.23 2.01 -13.61
C GLY A 315 24.52 2.23 -12.78
N LYS A 316 24.51 3.18 -11.84
CA LYS A 316 25.69 3.53 -11.02
C LYS A 316 25.62 3.05 -9.57
N TYR A 317 24.56 2.35 -9.19
CA TYR A 317 24.41 1.69 -7.89
C TYR A 317 24.21 0.19 -8.08
#